data_AF-A0A4R6SNA8-F1
#
_entry.id   AF-A0A4R6SNA8-F1
#
_cell.length_a   1.000
_cell.length_b   1.000
_cell.length_c   1.000
_cell.angle_alpha   90.00
_cell.angle_beta   90.00
_cell.angle_gamma   90.00
#
_symmetry.space_group_name_H-M   'P 1'
#
loop_
_entity.id
_entity.type
_entity.pdbx_description
1 polymer ?
#
loop_
_entity_poly.entity_id
_entity_poly.type
_entity_poly.pdbx_seq_one_letter_code
_entity_poly.pdbx_strand_id
1 'polypeptide(L)'
;MNEQASSPSPGQMPELLRILWAARIDTTANRWHLTRRAIPQLKTIADDTDDSRLRKAAEHAEAAIAHLDTMVEELRTSIDFIQPRPLPDKQNPDRRTA
;
A
#
# COMPACT_ATOMS: atom_id res chain seq x y z
N MET A 1 -20.56 27.60 -14.61
CA MET A 1 -20.15 27.42 -13.20
C MET A 1 -18.71 26.96 -13.23
N ASN A 2 -17.76 27.84 -12.95
CA ASN A 2 -16.33 27.52 -12.93
C ASN A 2 -15.99 26.96 -11.55
N GLU A 3 -15.71 25.66 -11.46
CA GLU A 3 -15.00 25.10 -10.31
C GLU A 3 -13.53 25.56 -10.40
N GLN A 4 -13.20 26.66 -9.72
CA GLN A 4 -11.82 26.93 -9.36
C GLN A 4 -11.40 25.86 -8.36
N ALA A 5 -10.79 24.78 -8.85
CA ALA A 5 -10.05 23.83 -8.04
C ALA A 5 -8.98 24.62 -7.28
N SER A 6 -9.26 24.90 -6.01
CA SER A 6 -8.34 25.60 -5.12
C SER A 6 -7.07 24.77 -5.05
N SER A 7 -5.94 25.35 -5.45
CA SER A 7 -4.65 24.67 -5.36
C SER A 7 -4.42 24.23 -3.91
N PRO A 8 -3.99 22.99 -3.66
CA PRO A 8 -3.83 22.48 -2.31
C PRO A 8 -2.86 23.37 -1.54
N SER A 9 -3.21 23.69 -0.30
CA SER A 9 -2.35 24.51 0.57
C SER A 9 -1.03 23.78 0.80
N PRO A 10 0.12 24.49 0.90
CA PRO A 10 1.45 23.87 1.00
C PRO A 10 1.62 22.82 2.12
N GLY A 11 0.77 22.84 3.15
CA GLY A 11 0.76 21.87 4.25
C GLY A 11 -0.14 20.64 4.07
N GLN A 12 -1.10 20.66 3.12
CA GLN A 12 -2.05 19.56 2.91
C GLN A 12 -1.43 18.39 2.13
N MET A 13 -0.56 18.70 1.15
CA MET A 13 0.12 17.66 0.36
C MET A 13 1.02 16.74 1.22
N PRO A 14 1.83 17.24 2.16
CA PRO A 14 2.57 16.40 3.10
C PRO A 14 1.70 15.49 3.97
N GLU A 15 0.51 15.94 4.38
CA GLU A 15 -0.42 15.14 5.19
C GLU A 15 -1.05 14.00 4.39
N LEU A 16 -1.54 14.28 3.18
CA LEU A 16 -2.07 13.26 2.28
C LEU A 16 -1.02 12.20 1.95
N LEU A 17 0.22 12.61 1.70
CA LEU A 17 1.34 11.70 1.48
C LEU A 17 1.56 10.77 2.68
N ARG A 18 1.53 11.32 3.91
CA ARG A 18 1.66 10.54 5.14
C ARG A 18 0.51 9.52 5.30
N ILE A 19 -0.72 9.92 5.00
CA ILE A 19 -1.89 9.03 5.07
C ILE A 19 -1.74 7.87 4.08
N LEU A 20 -1.35 8.15 2.83
CA LEU A 20 -1.14 7.11 1.81
C LEU A 20 0.00 6.15 2.18
N TRP A 21 1.09 6.68 2.75
CA TRP A 21 2.17 5.85 3.28
C TRP A 21 1.72 4.95 4.43
N ALA A 22 0.97 5.50 5.40
CA ALA A 22 0.43 4.73 6.51
C ALA A 22 -0.49 3.61 6.02
N ALA A 23 -1.43 3.93 5.13
CA ALA A 23 -2.32 2.93 4.53
C ALA A 23 -1.54 1.81 3.82
N ARG A 24 -0.46 2.14 3.09
CA ARG A 24 0.35 1.14 2.40
C ARG A 24 1.09 0.21 3.38
N ILE A 25 1.61 0.76 4.47
CA ILE A 25 2.27 -0.01 5.54
C ILE A 25 1.27 -0.96 6.19
N ASP A 26 0.10 -0.47 6.55
CA ASP A 26 -0.95 -1.27 7.19
C ASP A 26 -1.45 -2.39 6.28
N THR A 27 -1.70 -2.11 5.00
CA THR A 27 -2.07 -3.13 4.01
C THR A 27 -1.00 -4.21 3.89
N THR A 28 0.28 -3.82 3.87
CA THR A 28 1.42 -4.76 3.82
C THR A 28 1.50 -5.61 5.09
N ALA A 29 1.29 -5.01 6.26
CA ALA A 29 1.29 -5.72 7.54
C ALA A 29 0.12 -6.71 7.63
N ASN A 30 -1.08 -6.29 7.26
CA ASN A 30 -2.27 -7.14 7.20
C ASN A 30 -2.04 -8.35 6.29
N ARG A 31 -1.47 -8.13 5.10
CA ARG A 31 -1.10 -9.20 4.18
C ARG A 31 -0.16 -10.20 4.84
N TRP A 32 0.92 -9.72 5.47
CA TRP A 32 1.87 -10.58 6.16
C TRP A 32 1.20 -11.41 7.26
N HIS A 33 0.35 -10.79 8.09
CA HIS A 33 -0.37 -11.46 9.15
C HIS A 33 -1.32 -12.55 8.64
N LEU A 34 -2.07 -12.28 7.57
CA LEU A 34 -2.95 -13.28 6.98
C LEU A 34 -2.16 -14.47 6.42
N THR A 35 -1.13 -14.21 5.61
CA THR A 35 -0.33 -15.27 4.97
C THR A 35 0.46 -16.11 5.97
N ARG A 36 1.09 -15.48 6.98
CA ARG A 36 2.05 -16.15 7.86
C ARG A 36 1.46 -16.65 9.17
N ARG A 37 0.32 -16.11 9.60
CA ARG A 37 -0.26 -16.43 10.92
C ARG A 37 -1.67 -16.98 10.78
N ALA A 38 -2.60 -16.19 10.27
CA ALA A 38 -4.03 -16.54 10.35
C ALA A 38 -4.39 -17.74 9.48
N ILE A 39 -4.05 -17.73 8.18
CA ILE A 39 -4.45 -18.80 7.25
C ILE A 39 -3.85 -20.16 7.63
N PRO A 40 -2.53 -20.28 7.93
CA PRO A 40 -1.98 -21.56 8.36
C PRO A 40 -2.67 -22.13 9.60
N GLN A 41 -2.90 -21.29 10.61
CA GLN A 41 -3.58 -21.71 11.85
C GLN A 41 -5.03 -22.12 11.59
N LEU A 42 -5.77 -21.37 10.77
CA LEU A 42 -7.13 -21.73 10.38
C LEU A 42 -7.18 -23.09 9.69
N LYS A 43 -6.24 -23.36 8.77
CA LYS A 43 -6.16 -24.65 8.07
C LYS A 43 -5.83 -25.79 9.03
N THR A 44 -4.82 -25.62 9.89
CA THR A 44 -4.48 -26.63 10.92
C THR A 44 -5.67 -26.96 11.80
N ILE A 45 -6.35 -25.95 12.35
CA ILE A 45 -7.52 -26.19 13.20
C ILE A 45 -8.64 -26.85 12.40
N ALA A 46 -8.90 -26.41 11.16
CA ALA A 46 -9.94 -26.98 10.32
C ALA A 46 -9.70 -28.46 9.98
N ASP A 47 -8.44 -28.85 9.82
CA ASP A 47 -8.05 -30.24 9.56
C ASP A 47 -8.13 -31.09 10.84
N ASP A 48 -7.67 -30.55 11.98
CA ASP A 48 -7.72 -31.23 13.29
C ASP A 48 -9.17 -31.49 13.75
N THR A 49 -10.11 -30.59 13.42
CA THR A 49 -11.50 -30.68 13.87
C THR A 49 -12.48 -31.11 12.78
N ASP A 50 -12.01 -31.34 11.55
CA ASP A 50 -12.84 -31.55 10.36
C ASP A 50 -13.94 -30.47 10.15
N ASP A 51 -13.65 -29.21 10.49
CA ASP A 51 -14.63 -28.11 10.42
C ASP A 51 -14.61 -27.41 9.05
N SER A 52 -15.64 -27.70 8.24
CA SER A 52 -15.82 -27.10 6.90
C SER A 52 -15.97 -25.58 6.90
N ARG A 53 -16.50 -24.96 7.97
CA ARG A 53 -16.62 -23.50 8.06
C ARG A 53 -15.25 -22.85 8.22
N LEU A 54 -14.34 -23.47 8.96
CA LEU A 54 -12.97 -22.96 9.12
C LEU A 54 -12.17 -23.09 7.83
N ARG A 55 -12.36 -24.17 7.05
CA ARG A 55 -11.80 -24.27 5.69
C ARG A 55 -12.29 -23.11 4.81
N LYS A 56 -13.60 -22.84 4.83
CA LYS A 56 -14.18 -21.73 4.08
C LYS A 56 -13.66 -20.37 4.54
N ALA A 57 -13.46 -20.18 5.84
CA ALA A 57 -12.85 -18.96 6.37
C ALA A 57 -11.42 -18.77 5.87
N ALA A 58 -10.62 -19.84 5.78
CA ALA A 58 -9.28 -19.79 5.21
C ALA A 58 -9.31 -19.40 3.72
N GLU A 59 -10.24 -19.95 2.93
CA GLU A 59 -10.43 -19.57 1.51
C GLU A 59 -10.79 -18.08 1.35
N HIS A 60 -11.68 -17.55 2.20
CA HIS A 60 -12.02 -16.13 2.17
C HIS A 60 -10.81 -15.25 2.55
N ALA A 61 -10.01 -15.67 3.53
CA ALA A 61 -8.79 -14.97 3.90
C ALA A 61 -7.72 -15.02 2.78
N GLU A 62 -7.65 -16.12 2.03
CA GLU A 62 -6.80 -16.22 0.84
C GLU A 62 -7.26 -15.27 -0.27
N ALA A 63 -8.57 -15.19 -0.53
CA ALA A 63 -9.12 -14.23 -1.49
C ALA A 63 -8.84 -12.77 -1.06
N ALA A 64 -8.88 -12.47 0.24
CA ALA A 64 -8.53 -11.15 0.76
C ALA A 64 -7.07 -10.75 0.47
N ILE A 65 -6.13 -11.71 0.40
CA ILE A 65 -4.72 -11.42 0.05
C ILE A 65 -4.62 -10.79 -1.34
N ALA A 66 -5.38 -11.29 -2.33
CA ALA A 66 -5.36 -10.74 -3.68
C ALA A 66 -5.81 -9.27 -3.70
N HIS A 67 -6.82 -8.91 -2.90
CA HIS A 67 -7.26 -7.52 -2.76
C HIS A 67 -6.22 -6.64 -2.08
N LEU A 68 -5.52 -7.16 -1.07
CA LEU A 68 -4.43 -6.45 -0.40
C LEU A 68 -3.25 -6.22 -1.35
N ASP A 69 -2.90 -7.20 -2.19
CA ASP A 69 -1.85 -7.07 -3.21
C ASP A 69 -2.17 -5.93 -4.20
N THR A 70 -3.40 -5.90 -4.73
CA THR A 70 -3.85 -4.78 -5.57
C THR A 70 -3.77 -3.45 -4.83
N MET A 71 -4.25 -3.39 -3.58
CA MET A 71 -4.24 -2.15 -2.80
C MET A 71 -2.81 -1.64 -2.54
N VAL A 72 -1.84 -2.51 -2.28
CA VAL A 72 -0.43 -2.10 -2.12
C VAL A 72 0.11 -1.43 -3.39
N GLU A 73 -0.18 -2.00 -4.56
CA GLU A 73 0.30 -1.48 -5.85
C GLU A 73 -0.39 -0.17 -6.24
N GLU A 74 -1.69 -0.04 -6.03
CA GLU A 74 -2.43 1.20 -6.28
C GLU A 74 -2.00 2.33 -5.35
N LEU A 75 -1.73 2.02 -4.07
CA LEU A 75 -1.19 2.99 -3.12
C LEU A 75 0.23 3.42 -3.51
N ARG A 76 1.09 2.49 -3.96
CA ARG A 76 2.42 2.85 -4.48
C ARG A 76 2.30 3.80 -5.67
N THR A 77 1.45 3.46 -6.64
CA THR A 77 1.24 4.26 -7.84
C THR A 77 0.73 5.66 -7.50
N SER A 78 -0.21 5.76 -6.55
CA SER A 78 -0.73 7.04 -6.06
C SER A 78 0.38 7.89 -5.42
N ILE A 79 1.23 7.29 -4.58
CA ILE A 79 2.38 7.96 -3.94
C ILE A 79 3.37 8.44 -5.00
N ASP A 80 3.72 7.60 -5.97
CA ASP A 80 4.68 7.92 -7.05
C ASP A 80 4.20 9.08 -7.93
N PHE A 81 2.88 9.22 -8.11
CA PHE A 81 2.28 10.29 -8.91
C PHE A 81 2.38 11.66 -8.23
N ILE A 82 2.18 11.70 -6.92
CA ILE A 82 2.13 12.95 -6.14
C ILE A 82 3.48 13.33 -5.52
N GLN A 83 4.41 12.39 -5.38
CA GLN A 83 5.75 12.69 -4.91
C GLN A 83 6.53 13.39 -6.04
N PRO A 84 7.05 14.61 -5.81
CA PRO A 84 7.84 15.29 -6.82
C PRO A 84 9.08 14.44 -7.14
N ARG A 85 9.23 14.05 -8.42
CA ARG A 85 10.49 13.47 -8.89
C ARG A 85 11.60 14.51 -8.64
N PRO A 86 12.77 14.11 -8.10
CA PRO A 86 13.90 15.02 -8.07
C PRO A 86 14.13 15.50 -9.50
N LEU A 87 14.14 16.83 -9.69
CA LEU A 87 14.57 17.42 -10.95
C LEU A 87 15.95 16.83 -11.25
N PRO A 88 16.23 16.37 -12.48
CA PRO A 88 17.60 16.03 -12.84
C PRO A 88 18.45 17.25 -12.50
N ASP A 89 19.51 17.03 -11.72
CA ASP A 89 20.46 18.07 -11.34
C ASP A 89 20.70 18.92 -12.57
N LYS A 90 20.31 20.20 -12.52
CA LYS A 90 20.77 21.17 -13.51
C LYS A 90 22.27 21.04 -13.47
N GLN A 91 22.83 20.42 -14.51
CA GLN A 91 24.26 20.18 -14.68
C GLN A 91 24.97 21.45 -14.25
N ASN A 92 25.65 21.38 -13.11
CA ASN A 92 26.42 22.49 -12.60
C ASN A 92 27.48 22.80 -13.67
N PRO A 93 27.40 23.94 -14.39
CA PRO A 93 28.32 24.23 -15.47
C PRO A 93 29.75 24.46 -14.96
N ASP A 94 29.95 24.60 -13.65
CA ASP A 94 31.24 24.85 -13.01
C ASP A 94 32.12 23.59 -12.83
N ARG A 95 31.71 22.43 -13.35
CA ARG A 95 32.59 21.22 -13.37
C ARG A 95 33.48 21.12 -14.62
N ARG A 96 33.78 22.25 -15.28
CA ARG A 96 34.84 22.37 -16.28
C ARG A 96 35.89 23.37 -15.80
N THR A 97 36.68 22.99 -14.80
CA THR A 97 38.05 23.49 -14.54
C THR A 97 38.59 22.80 -13.29
N ALA A 98 39.13 21.60 -13.49
CA ALA A 98 40.15 21.01 -12.65
C ALA A 98 40.99 20.07 -13.53
#